data_AF-A0A3C2CIQ6-F1
#
_entry.id   AF-A0A3C2CIQ6-F1
#
_cell.length_a   1.000
_cell.length_b   1.000
_cell.length_c   1.000
_cell.angle_alpha   90.00
_cell.angle_beta   90.00
_cell.angle_gamma   90.00
#
_symmetry.space_group_name_H-M   'P 1'
#
loop_
_entity.id
_entity.type
_entity.pdbx_description
1 polymer ?
#
loop_
_entity_poly.entity_id
_entity_poly.type
_entity_poly.pdbx_seq_one_letter_code
_entity_poly.pdbx_strand_id
1 'polypeptide(L)'
;MVDHANQRRIIKASPQRCFDMVSDVEKLSDWTDDIKEVKILVRDESGRPGDVSFRAAAMGRSTNYTLRYSYGSNPLRISWRLIESDLIRRMNG
;
A
#
# COMPACT_ATOMS: atom_id res chain seq x y z
N MET A 1 -12.48 17.24 13.30
CA MET A 1 -13.02 16.84 11.99
C MET A 1 -12.04 15.83 11.40
N VAL A 2 -12.44 14.57 11.24
CA VAL A 2 -11.58 13.57 10.58
C VAL A 2 -11.96 13.62 9.10
N ASP A 3 -11.02 14.00 8.26
CA ASP A 3 -11.20 13.98 6.80
C ASP A 3 -11.12 12.52 6.32
N HIS A 4 -12.15 12.07 5.61
CA HIS A 4 -12.21 10.75 5.00
C HIS A 4 -12.35 10.92 3.49
N ALA A 5 -11.35 10.48 2.74
CA ALA A 5 -11.39 10.43 1.29
C ALA A 5 -11.75 9.03 0.81
N ASN A 6 -12.67 8.93 -0.16
CA ASN A 6 -12.94 7.71 -0.90
C ASN A 6 -12.79 8.02 -2.39
N GLN A 7 -12.00 7.20 -3.11
CA GLN A 7 -11.84 7.33 -4.54
C GLN A 7 -12.29 6.06 -5.25
N ARG A 8 -13.13 6.23 -6.28
CA ARG A 8 -13.48 5.17 -7.23
C ARG A 8 -12.99 5.54 -8.63
N ARG A 9 -12.48 4.55 -9.35
CA ARG A 9 -12.05 4.66 -10.76
C ARG A 9 -12.48 3.42 -11.52
N ILE A 10 -12.74 3.57 -12.82
CA ILE A 10 -13.00 2.47 -13.74
C ILE A 10 -11.71 2.21 -14.51
N ILE A 11 -11.18 1.00 -14.42
CA ILE A 11 -9.97 0.58 -15.13
C ILE A 11 -10.37 -0.38 -16.24
N LYS A 12 -9.86 -0.17 -17.45
CA LYS A 12 -10.06 -1.06 -18.60
C LYS A 12 -9.14 -2.29 -18.53
N ALA A 13 -9.30 -3.09 -17.48
CA ALA A 13 -8.57 -4.33 -17.26
C ALA A 13 -9.44 -5.35 -16.51
N SER A 14 -9.07 -6.63 -16.56
CA SER A 14 -9.74 -7.65 -15.76
C SER A 14 -9.53 -7.40 -14.26
N PRO A 15 -10.50 -7.76 -13.38
CA PRO A 15 -10.34 -7.63 -11.94
C PRO A 15 -9.07 -8.29 -11.38
N GLN A 16 -8.70 -9.46 -11.91
CA GLN A 16 -7.49 -10.18 -11.51
C GLN A 16 -6.23 -9.34 -11.78
N ARG A 17 -6.07 -8.84 -13.01
CA ARG A 17 -4.93 -7.97 -13.36
C ARG A 17 -4.84 -6.71 -12.50
N CYS A 18 -5.98 -6.11 -12.13
CA CYS A 18 -5.99 -4.99 -11.19
C CYS A 18 -5.50 -5.42 -9.81
N PHE A 19 -5.97 -6.57 -9.32
CA PHE A 19 -5.56 -7.12 -8.04
C PHE A 19 -4.07 -7.48 -8.00
N ASP A 20 -3.56 -8.14 -9.03
CA ASP A 20 -2.15 -8.52 -9.13
C ASP A 20 -1.26 -7.28 -9.12
N MET A 21 -1.65 -6.22 -9.85
CA MET A 21 -0.92 -4.96 -9.86
C MET A 21 -0.86 -4.30 -8.47
N VAL A 22 -1.97 -4.24 -7.73
CA VAL A 22 -1.97 -3.59 -6.40
C VAL A 22 -1.35 -4.46 -5.31
N SER A 23 -1.30 -5.78 -5.51
CA SER A 23 -0.68 -6.72 -4.57
C SER A 23 0.83 -6.84 -4.76
N ASP A 24 1.35 -6.49 -5.94
CA ASP A 24 2.78 -6.41 -6.24
C ASP A 24 3.39 -5.11 -5.69
N VAL A 25 3.34 -4.98 -4.37
CA VAL A 25 3.76 -3.77 -3.64
C VAL A 25 5.24 -3.45 -3.83
N GLU A 26 6.08 -4.46 -4.09
CA GLU A 26 7.53 -4.27 -4.28
C GLU A 26 7.82 -3.43 -5.52
N LYS A 27 6.97 -3.52 -6.54
CA LYS A 27 7.11 -2.74 -7.77
C LYS A 27 6.47 -1.36 -7.70
N LEU A 28 5.89 -0.96 -6.57
CA LEU A 28 5.27 0.37 -6.43
C LEU A 28 6.27 1.50 -6.72
N SER A 29 7.53 1.35 -6.34
CA SER A 29 8.59 2.32 -6.63
C SER A 29 8.92 2.46 -8.12
N ASP A 30 8.61 1.45 -8.94
CA ASP A 30 8.99 1.45 -10.35
C ASP A 30 8.08 2.35 -11.20
N TRP A 31 6.85 2.60 -10.74
CA TRP A 31 5.84 3.35 -11.48
C TRP A 31 5.25 4.54 -10.72
N THR A 32 5.59 4.71 -9.44
CA THR A 32 5.16 5.87 -8.64
C THR A 32 6.37 6.72 -8.26
N ASP A 33 6.49 7.90 -8.86
CA ASP A 33 7.58 8.84 -8.56
C ASP A 33 7.63 9.26 -7.08
N ASP A 34 6.50 9.29 -6.40
CA ASP A 34 6.42 9.63 -4.98
C ASP A 34 6.95 8.52 -4.07
N ILE A 35 7.08 7.27 -4.53
CA ILE A 35 7.61 6.16 -3.72
C ILE A 35 9.08 5.92 -4.07
N LYS A 36 9.97 6.21 -3.12
CA LYS A 36 11.42 6.12 -3.32
C LYS A 36 12.02 4.77 -2.93
N GLU A 37 11.39 4.07 -2.00
CA GLU A 37 11.85 2.77 -1.52
C GLU A 37 10.67 1.96 -1.00
N VAL A 38 10.68 0.66 -1.29
CA VAL A 38 9.75 -0.32 -0.73
C VAL A 38 10.57 -1.47 -0.14
N LYS A 39 10.25 -1.86 1.10
CA LYS A 39 10.88 -3.00 1.76
C LYS A 39 9.83 -3.85 2.46
N ILE A 40 9.72 -5.11 2.04
CA ILE A 40 8.91 -6.08 2.77
C ILE A 40 9.64 -6.47 4.06
N LEU A 41 8.98 -6.25 5.19
CA LEU A 41 9.49 -6.60 6.52
C LEU A 41 9.00 -7.98 6.94
N VAL A 42 7.74 -8.30 6.64
CA VAL A 42 7.09 -9.56 6.98
C VAL A 42 6.31 -10.07 5.78
N ARG A 43 6.37 -11.38 5.54
CA ARG A 43 5.48 -12.09 4.62
C ARG A 43 4.52 -12.98 5.41
N ASP A 44 3.32 -13.18 4.88
CA ASP A 44 2.36 -14.13 5.44
C ASP A 44 2.71 -15.59 5.04
N GLU A 45 1.92 -16.54 5.52
CA GLU A 45 2.10 -17.98 5.25
C GLU A 45 1.94 -18.34 3.75
N SER A 46 1.27 -17.48 2.98
CA SER A 46 1.11 -17.63 1.53
C SER A 46 2.21 -16.90 0.74
N GLY A 47 3.22 -16.34 1.43
CA GLY A 47 4.32 -15.58 0.82
C GLY A 47 3.95 -14.16 0.40
N ARG A 48 2.75 -13.67 0.73
CA ARG A 48 2.28 -12.33 0.38
C ARG A 48 2.85 -11.29 1.34
N PRO A 49 2.98 -10.02 0.91
CA PRO A 49 3.40 -8.93 1.79
C PRO A 49 2.46 -8.79 3.00
N GLY A 50 3.01 -8.90 4.20
CA GLY A 50 2.31 -8.67 5.47
C GLY A 50 2.59 -7.25 5.98
N ASP A 51 3.82 -7.00 6.42
CA ASP A 51 4.26 -5.67 6.83
C ASP A 51 5.26 -5.12 5.82
N VAL A 52 5.04 -3.89 5.36
CA VAL A 52 5.84 -3.26 4.30
C VAL A 52 6.20 -1.84 4.71
N SER A 53 7.50 -1.55 4.70
CA SER A 53 8.03 -0.21 4.92
C SER A 53 8.15 0.52 3.59
N PHE A 54 7.73 1.78 3.59
CA PHE A 54 7.79 2.68 2.45
C PHE A 54 8.58 3.92 2.83
N ARG A 55 9.37 4.40 1.87
CA ARG A 55 9.90 5.77 1.87
C ARG A 55 9.18 6.53 0.78
N ALA A 56 8.28 7.44 1.15
CA ALA A 56 7.63 8.33 0.20
C ALA A 56 8.32 9.70 0.22
N ALA A 57 8.41 10.36 -0.93
CA ALA A 57 8.81 11.74 -1.04
C ALA A 57 7.61 12.55 -1.53
N ALA A 58 7.10 13.45 -0.70
CA ALA A 58 6.02 14.36 -1.05
C ALA A 58 6.39 15.77 -0.60
N MET A 59 6.06 16.78 -1.42
CA MET A 59 6.26 18.20 -1.08
C MET A 59 7.69 18.55 -0.61
N GLY A 60 8.70 17.93 -1.22
CA GLY A 60 10.12 18.19 -0.91
C GLY A 60 10.62 17.58 0.40
N ARG A 61 9.84 16.70 1.05
CA ARG A 61 10.26 15.95 2.24
C ARG A 61 10.06 14.45 2.04
N SER A 62 10.99 13.68 2.58
CA SER A 62 10.89 12.22 2.71
C SER A 62 10.09 11.88 3.97
N THR A 63 9.28 10.85 3.91
CA THR A 63 8.50 10.32 5.04
C THR A 63 8.60 8.81 5.01
N ASN A 64 8.85 8.23 6.18
CA ASN A 64 8.94 6.79 6.36
C ASN A 64 7.68 6.29 7.05
N TYR A 65 7.04 5.27 6.48
CA TYR A 65 5.89 4.65 7.10
C TYR A 65 5.82 3.16 6.82
N THR A 66 5.23 2.43 7.75
CA THR A 66 5.04 0.99 7.65
C THR A 66 3.55 0.68 7.65
N LEU A 67 3.12 -0.09 6.65
CA LEU A 67 1.76 -0.57 6.50
C LEU A 67 1.68 -2.07 6.80
N ARG A 68 0.62 -2.46 7.51
CA ARG A 68 0.21 -3.85 7.63
C ARG A 68 -0.93 -4.14 6.66
N TYR A 69 -0.68 -5.06 5.75
CA TYR A 69 -1.63 -5.59 4.79
C TYR A 69 -2.47 -6.72 5.41
N SER A 70 -3.68 -6.87 4.91
CA SER A 70 -4.63 -7.89 5.32
C SER A 70 -5.40 -8.37 4.11
N TYR A 71 -5.50 -9.69 3.98
CA TYR A 71 -6.19 -10.38 2.91
C TYR A 71 -7.37 -11.13 3.55
N GLY A 72 -8.59 -10.83 3.12
CA GLY A 72 -9.81 -11.43 3.65
C GLY A 72 -10.28 -12.62 2.84
N SER A 73 -11.47 -13.14 3.16
CA SER A 73 -12.12 -14.23 2.41
C SER A 73 -12.51 -13.85 0.98
N ASN A 74 -12.54 -12.55 0.65
CA ASN A 74 -12.73 -12.08 -0.71
C ASN A 74 -11.36 -12.05 -1.42
N PRO A 75 -11.13 -12.91 -2.43
CA PRO A 75 -9.81 -13.08 -3.04
C PRO A 75 -9.30 -11.86 -3.80
N LEU A 76 -10.19 -10.94 -4.19
CA LEU A 76 -9.84 -9.71 -4.91
C LEU A 76 -9.88 -8.47 -4.01
N ARG A 77 -9.81 -8.67 -2.69
CA ARG A 77 -9.77 -7.59 -1.71
C ARG A 77 -8.46 -7.62 -0.96
N ILE A 78 -7.79 -6.49 -0.99
CA ILE A 78 -6.64 -6.17 -0.17
C ILE A 78 -7.03 -4.95 0.68
N SER A 79 -6.59 -4.94 1.93
CA SER A 79 -6.75 -3.80 2.83
C SER A 79 -5.46 -3.58 3.60
N TRP A 80 -5.23 -2.36 4.05
CA TRP A 80 -4.03 -2.03 4.82
C TRP A 80 -4.32 -1.01 5.92
N ARG A 81 -3.44 -0.98 6.91
CA ARG A 81 -3.44 0.01 7.98
C ARG A 81 -2.03 0.45 8.34
N LEU A 82 -1.90 1.71 8.73
CA LEU A 82 -0.68 2.27 9.30
C LEU A 82 -0.37 1.61 10.63
N ILE A 83 0.87 1.14 10.78
CA ILE A 83 1.37 0.62 12.06
C ILE A 83 2.47 1.52 12.65
N GLU A 84 3.24 2.20 11.80
CA GLU A 84 4.29 3.13 12.22
C GLU A 84 4.49 4.21 11.16
N SER A 85 4.78 5.45 11.57
CA SER A 85 5.26 6.52 10.70
C SER A 85 5.96 7.61 11.51
N ASP A 86 6.87 8.32 10.87
CA ASP A 86 7.52 9.52 11.38
C ASP A 86 6.68 10.80 11.27
N LEU A 87 5.72 10.87 10.33
CA LEU A 87 4.92 12.08 10.08
C LEU A 87 3.40 11.83 10.09
N ILE A 88 2.95 10.69 9.58
CA ILE A 88 1.54 10.41 9.35
C ILE A 88 0.92 9.80 10.61
N ARG A 89 -0.24 10.30 11.05
CA ARG A 89 -0.92 9.77 12.24
C ARG A 89 -1.86 8.59 11.96
N ARG A 90 -2.44 8.51 10.77
CA ARG A 90 -3.36 7.42 10.38
C ARG A 90 -3.42 7.31 8.87
N MET A 91 -3.38 6.07 8.37
CA MET A 91 -3.62 5.74 6.97
C MET A 91 -4.25 4.35 6.91
N ASN A 92 -5.34 4.18 6.17
CA ASN A 92 -5.98 2.89 5.95
C ASN A 92 -6.68 2.87 4.59
N GLY A 93 -6.78 1.70 3.99
CA GLY A 93 -7.39 1.46 2.68
C GLY A 93 -7.95 0.07 2.51
#